data_AF-A0A4S4HCJ2-F1
#
_entry.id   AF-A0A4S4HCJ2-F1
#
_cell.length_a   1.000
_cell.length_b   1.000
_cell.length_c   1.000
_cell.angle_alpha   90.00
_cell.angle_beta   90.00
_cell.angle_gamma   90.00
#
_symmetry.space_group_name_H-M   'P 1'
#
loop_
_entity.id
_entity.type
_entity.pdbx_description
1 polymer ?
#
loop_
_entity_poly.entity_id
_entity_poly.type
_entity_poly.pdbx_seq_one_letter_code
_entity_poly.pdbx_strand_id
1 'polypeptide(L)'
;MRGLLYIVILFVVTGCGYSGTGHAVLDEAQRLMSGDPVAAFERLNSIDVSELGDSATMARWALLYSEAMVANRLSSPTDTIVNIAVDYYGSHRRYDEFNRASKLKALIAANENKDALATALYLQKEKEFMLYKERVKREQVVFAGLIVLLFAAGVIVWMHQRLKLKSLQNETLVAEASGLKNMVDAYGKDMGRLEETLYGLLENRFALIDSLCQTYYEAQGTRIERKAIVEKVKSEIEAVRNDSFHDMEQAVNDCRGNILVRVRKIYPDIKPADYQLAVYMACGLSTRTVSLLLGESVDVVYKRKSRLKSRLKAVSGTSDADILSIF
;
A
#
# COMPACT_ATOMS: atom_id res chain seq x y z
N MET A 1 -2.23 -6.24 -16.90
CA MET A 1 -1.91 -7.69 -16.99
C MET A 1 -2.26 -8.26 -18.37
N ARG A 2 -3.51 -8.17 -18.85
CA ARG A 2 -3.90 -8.73 -20.17
C ARG A 2 -3.21 -8.07 -21.37
N GLY A 3 -3.05 -6.74 -21.37
CA GLY A 3 -2.40 -6.01 -22.48
C GLY A 3 -0.94 -6.41 -22.74
N LEU A 4 -0.20 -6.82 -21.70
CA LEU A 4 1.21 -7.17 -21.81
C LEU A 4 1.39 -8.56 -22.46
N LEU A 5 0.46 -9.49 -22.18
CA LEU A 5 0.41 -10.79 -22.85
C LEU A 5 0.13 -10.66 -24.35
N TYR A 6 -0.78 -9.76 -24.75
CA TYR A 6 -1.08 -9.54 -26.16
C TYR A 6 0.10 -8.94 -26.94
N ILE A 7 0.91 -8.06 -26.31
CA ILE A 7 2.12 -7.50 -26.93
C ILE A 7 3.19 -8.58 -27.14
N VAL A 8 3.37 -9.47 -26.18
CA VAL A 8 4.31 -10.61 -26.30
C VAL A 8 3.87 -11.57 -27.41
N ILE A 9 2.57 -11.89 -27.49
CA ILE A 9 2.03 -12.76 -28.54
C ILE A 9 2.17 -12.11 -29.92
N LEU A 10 1.91 -10.80 -30.05
CA LEU A 10 2.06 -10.07 -31.31
C LEU A 10 3.51 -10.10 -31.82
N PHE A 11 4.50 -9.97 -30.93
CA PHE A 11 5.93 -9.99 -31.27
C PHE A 11 6.45 -11.37 -31.70
N VAL A 12 5.87 -12.46 -31.17
CA VAL A 12 6.23 -13.83 -31.59
C VAL A 12 5.72 -14.13 -32.99
N VAL A 13 4.56 -13.58 -33.37
CA VAL A 13 3.94 -13.84 -34.69
C VAL A 13 4.61 -13.05 -35.81
N THR A 14 5.17 -11.87 -35.54
CA THR A 14 5.88 -11.08 -36.57
C THR A 14 7.31 -11.54 -36.86
N GLY A 15 7.86 -12.48 -36.08
CA GLY A 15 9.22 -13.01 -36.26
C GLY A 15 9.37 -14.12 -37.31
N CYS A 16 8.28 -14.69 -37.83
CA CYS A 16 8.34 -15.69 -38.88
C CYS A 16 8.32 -15.03 -40.27
N GLY A 17 9.49 -14.57 -40.73
CA GLY A 17 9.70 -14.16 -42.12
C GLY A 17 9.59 -15.37 -43.06
N TYR A 18 8.48 -15.47 -43.79
CA TYR A 18 8.21 -16.53 -44.77
C TYR A 18 9.15 -16.38 -45.99
N SER A 19 10.24 -17.16 -46.03
CA SER A 19 11.26 -17.14 -47.09
C SER A 19 10.94 -18.17 -48.19
N GLY A 20 9.88 -17.92 -48.96
CA GLY A 20 9.40 -18.85 -50.01
C GLY A 20 10.31 -19.01 -51.23
N THR A 21 11.27 -18.11 -51.47
CA THR A 21 12.08 -18.08 -52.70
C THR A 21 13.26 -19.06 -52.70
N GLY A 22 13.86 -19.36 -51.55
CA GLY A 22 15.01 -20.27 -51.44
C GLY A 22 14.66 -21.73 -51.73
N HIS A 23 13.45 -22.17 -51.36
CA HIS A 23 13.03 -23.56 -51.52
C HIS A 23 12.91 -23.99 -52.99
N ALA A 24 12.33 -23.15 -53.85
CA ALA A 24 12.12 -23.47 -55.26
C ALA A 24 13.44 -23.67 -56.03
N VAL A 25 14.46 -22.86 -55.71
CA VAL A 25 15.78 -22.95 -56.34
C VAL A 25 16.51 -24.22 -55.92
N LEU A 26 16.39 -24.62 -54.65
CA LEU A 26 16.98 -25.87 -54.15
C LEU A 26 16.32 -27.12 -54.76
N ASP A 27 15.00 -27.09 -54.96
CA ASP A 27 14.28 -28.17 -55.62
C ASP A 27 14.73 -28.34 -57.08
N GLU A 28 14.95 -27.23 -57.79
CA GLU A 28 15.46 -27.22 -59.16
C GLU A 28 16.89 -27.77 -59.23
N ALA A 29 17.79 -27.29 -58.38
CA ALA A 29 19.17 -27.80 -58.31
C ALA A 29 19.23 -29.30 -58.00
N GLN A 30 18.38 -29.78 -57.09
CA GLN A 30 18.30 -31.19 -56.75
C GLN A 30 17.85 -32.06 -57.92
N ARG A 31 16.91 -31.58 -58.75
CA ARG A 31 16.47 -32.28 -59.97
C ARG A 31 17.58 -32.37 -61.01
N LEU A 32 18.35 -31.29 -61.18
CA LEU A 32 19.47 -31.23 -62.14
C LEU A 32 20.61 -32.17 -61.74
N MET A 33 20.78 -32.47 -60.45
CA MET A 33 21.89 -33.26 -59.89
C MET A 33 22.12 -34.62 -60.58
N SER A 34 21.07 -35.30 -61.05
CA SER A 34 21.19 -36.62 -61.70
C SER A 34 21.48 -36.55 -63.20
N GLY A 35 21.15 -35.45 -63.86
CA GLY A 35 21.27 -35.29 -65.32
C GLY A 35 22.42 -34.39 -65.74
N ASP A 36 22.56 -33.24 -65.06
CA ASP A 36 23.61 -32.25 -65.29
C ASP A 36 24.14 -31.70 -63.95
N PRO A 37 25.17 -32.36 -63.37
CA PRO A 37 25.78 -31.92 -62.13
C PRO A 37 26.40 -30.52 -62.21
N VAL A 38 26.87 -30.08 -63.39
CA VAL A 38 27.51 -28.77 -63.57
C VAL A 38 26.45 -27.68 -63.45
N ALA A 39 25.33 -27.82 -64.16
CA ALA A 39 24.20 -26.90 -64.05
C ALA A 39 23.60 -26.86 -62.63
N ALA A 40 23.54 -28.01 -61.94
CA ALA A 40 23.13 -28.07 -60.53
C ALA A 40 24.09 -27.25 -59.63
N PHE A 41 25.40 -27.35 -59.86
CA PHE A 41 26.41 -26.60 -59.11
C PHE A 41 26.33 -25.09 -59.38
N GLU A 42 26.17 -24.66 -60.64
CA GLU A 42 25.97 -23.26 -61.00
C GLU A 42 24.70 -22.70 -60.36
N ARG A 43 23.61 -23.47 -60.37
CA ARG A 43 22.35 -23.06 -59.75
C ARG A 43 22.50 -22.86 -58.25
N LEU A 44 23.21 -23.74 -57.56
CA LEU A 44 23.48 -23.61 -56.12
C LEU A 44 24.40 -22.43 -55.80
N ASN A 45 25.34 -22.10 -56.69
CA ASN A 45 26.20 -20.92 -56.58
C ASN A 45 25.44 -19.60 -56.80
N SER A 46 24.33 -19.62 -57.57
CA SER A 46 23.50 -18.44 -57.81
C SER A 46 22.71 -17.98 -56.58
N ILE A 47 22.58 -18.82 -55.55
CA ILE A 47 21.84 -18.51 -54.31
C ILE A 47 22.70 -17.61 -53.42
N ASP A 48 22.16 -16.47 -52.98
CA ASP A 48 22.74 -15.69 -51.89
C ASP A 48 22.45 -16.41 -50.55
N VAL A 49 23.49 -17.03 -49.99
CA VAL A 49 23.39 -17.82 -48.77
C VAL A 49 23.19 -16.92 -47.54
N SER A 50 23.57 -15.64 -47.63
CA SER A 50 23.45 -14.67 -46.54
C SER A 50 22.00 -14.25 -46.24
N GLU A 51 21.09 -14.48 -47.19
CA GLU A 51 19.67 -14.11 -47.12
C GLU A 51 18.73 -15.29 -46.86
N LEU A 52 19.26 -16.52 -46.73
CA LEU A 52 18.42 -17.67 -46.40
C LEU A 52 17.74 -17.45 -45.03
N GLY A 53 16.44 -17.68 -44.97
CA GLY A 53 15.62 -17.27 -43.83
C GLY A 53 15.62 -18.24 -42.64
N ASP A 54 16.07 -19.49 -42.83
CA ASP A 54 16.15 -20.45 -41.74
C ASP A 54 17.35 -21.40 -41.84
N SER A 55 17.69 -22.00 -40.69
CA SER A 55 18.78 -22.96 -40.59
C SER A 55 18.51 -24.27 -41.35
N ALA A 56 17.24 -24.61 -41.57
CA ALA A 56 16.86 -25.81 -42.31
C ALA A 56 17.16 -25.68 -43.81
N THR A 57 16.80 -24.55 -44.42
CA THR A 57 17.10 -24.26 -45.83
C THR A 57 18.60 -24.12 -46.05
N MET A 58 19.30 -23.47 -45.11
CA MET A 58 20.76 -23.38 -45.10
C MET A 58 21.43 -24.77 -45.08
N ALA A 59 20.97 -25.67 -44.21
CA ALA A 59 21.49 -27.04 -44.13
C ALA A 59 21.17 -27.87 -45.38
N ARG A 60 19.98 -27.69 -45.96
CA ARG A 60 19.59 -28.33 -47.22
C ARG A 60 20.46 -27.84 -48.38
N TRP A 61 20.68 -26.53 -48.48
CA TRP A 61 21.60 -25.94 -49.46
C TRP A 61 23.01 -26.54 -49.31
N ALA A 62 23.55 -26.58 -48.09
CA ALA A 62 24.87 -27.11 -47.80
C ALA A 62 25.03 -28.60 -48.17
N LEU A 63 23.99 -29.41 -47.96
CA LEU A 63 23.96 -30.80 -48.38
C LEU A 63 24.00 -30.92 -49.91
N LEU A 64 23.11 -30.22 -50.61
CA LEU A 64 23.05 -30.24 -52.08
C LEU A 64 24.33 -29.68 -52.72
N TYR A 65 24.92 -28.65 -52.11
CA TYR A 65 26.19 -28.06 -52.54
C TYR A 65 27.33 -29.08 -52.44
N SER A 66 27.40 -29.82 -51.33
CA SER A 66 28.36 -30.90 -51.13
C SER A 66 28.14 -32.07 -52.10
N GLU A 67 26.87 -32.40 -52.39
CA GLU A 67 26.53 -33.41 -53.41
C GLU A 67 27.00 -33.00 -54.81
N ALA A 68 26.74 -31.75 -55.21
CA ALA A 68 27.19 -31.22 -56.49
C ALA A 68 28.72 -31.21 -56.61
N MET A 69 29.44 -30.85 -55.54
CA MET A 69 30.91 -30.89 -55.55
C MET A 69 31.45 -32.30 -55.81
N VAL A 70 30.90 -33.31 -55.12
CA VAL A 70 31.31 -34.71 -55.33
C VAL A 70 30.95 -35.19 -56.74
N ALA A 71 29.75 -34.88 -57.22
CA ALA A 71 29.29 -35.27 -58.56
C ALA A 71 30.15 -34.67 -59.68
N ASN A 72 30.63 -33.43 -59.51
CA ASN A 72 31.56 -32.76 -60.43
C ASN A 72 33.03 -33.08 -60.17
N ARG A 73 33.34 -33.99 -59.23
CA ARG A 73 34.72 -34.35 -58.84
C ARG A 73 35.55 -33.13 -58.46
N LEU A 74 34.99 -32.21 -57.68
CA LEU A 74 35.66 -31.04 -57.12
C LEU A 74 36.16 -31.32 -55.69
N SER A 75 37.27 -30.72 -55.30
CA SER A 75 37.76 -30.69 -53.91
C SER A 75 37.37 -29.39 -53.22
N SER A 76 37.25 -29.43 -51.89
CA SER A 76 36.95 -28.24 -51.07
C SER A 76 38.20 -27.76 -50.32
N PRO A 77 38.42 -26.44 -50.21
CA PRO A 77 39.50 -25.89 -49.39
C PRO A 77 39.28 -26.06 -47.89
N THR A 78 38.02 -26.13 -47.43
CA THR A 78 37.66 -26.29 -46.00
C THR A 78 36.46 -27.22 -45.83
N ASP A 79 36.17 -27.65 -44.60
CA ASP A 79 34.97 -28.44 -44.30
C ASP A 79 33.76 -27.59 -43.93
N THR A 80 33.86 -26.25 -44.01
CA THR A 80 32.87 -25.34 -43.44
C THR A 80 31.46 -25.59 -43.96
N ILE A 81 31.26 -25.66 -45.29
CA ILE A 81 29.92 -25.81 -45.88
C ILE A 81 29.32 -27.17 -45.55
N VAL A 82 30.06 -28.27 -45.73
CA VAL A 82 29.51 -29.61 -45.45
C VAL A 82 29.20 -29.79 -43.95
N ASN A 83 29.99 -29.17 -43.06
CA ASN A 83 29.71 -29.20 -41.62
C ASN A 83 28.38 -28.53 -41.26
N ILE A 84 27.90 -27.55 -42.03
CA ILE A 84 26.57 -26.95 -41.80
C ILE A 84 25.48 -28.02 -41.87
N ALA A 85 25.53 -28.88 -42.89
CA ALA A 85 24.59 -29.99 -43.04
C ALA A 85 24.79 -31.06 -41.96
N VAL A 86 26.04 -31.44 -41.67
CA VAL A 86 26.36 -32.43 -40.62
C VAL A 86 25.83 -31.98 -39.25
N ASP A 87 26.14 -30.75 -38.84
CA ASP A 87 25.75 -30.20 -37.54
C ASP A 87 24.22 -30.06 -37.43
N TYR A 88 23.57 -29.57 -38.48
CA TYR A 88 22.12 -29.40 -38.51
C TYR A 88 21.41 -30.75 -38.45
N TYR A 89 21.70 -31.68 -39.36
CA TYR A 89 20.99 -32.96 -39.41
C TYR A 89 21.32 -33.85 -38.21
N GLY A 90 22.54 -33.77 -37.68
CA GLY A 90 22.94 -34.43 -36.43
C GLY A 90 22.15 -33.92 -35.23
N SER A 91 22.07 -32.59 -35.03
CA SER A 91 21.31 -31.99 -33.93
C SER A 91 19.80 -32.22 -34.02
N HIS A 92 19.26 -32.30 -35.24
CA HIS A 92 17.83 -32.54 -35.50
C HIS A 92 17.46 -34.03 -35.62
N ARG A 93 18.40 -34.95 -35.34
CA ARG A 93 18.21 -36.41 -35.37
C ARG A 93 17.71 -36.96 -36.71
N ARG A 94 18.13 -36.34 -37.82
CA ARG A 94 17.87 -36.82 -39.18
C ARG A 94 19.05 -37.66 -39.66
N TYR A 95 19.04 -38.95 -39.27
CA TYR A 95 20.20 -39.83 -39.42
C TYR A 95 20.57 -40.11 -40.88
N ASP A 96 19.60 -40.19 -41.79
CA ASP A 96 19.87 -40.48 -43.19
C ASP A 96 20.64 -39.34 -43.87
N GLU A 97 20.15 -38.11 -43.73
CA GLU A 97 20.82 -36.91 -44.24
C GLU A 97 22.15 -36.64 -43.53
N PHE A 98 22.23 -36.90 -42.23
CA PHE A 98 23.48 -36.81 -41.47
C PHE A 98 24.54 -37.78 -41.99
N ASN A 99 24.18 -39.05 -42.21
CA ASN A 99 25.08 -40.06 -42.75
C ASN A 99 25.51 -39.71 -44.18
N ARG A 100 24.58 -39.18 -44.97
CA ARG A 100 24.86 -38.69 -46.32
C ARG A 100 25.84 -37.53 -46.31
N ALA A 101 25.60 -36.50 -45.51
CA ALA A 101 26.50 -35.36 -45.34
C ALA A 101 27.90 -35.79 -44.85
N SER A 102 27.96 -36.70 -43.88
CA SER A 102 29.21 -37.23 -43.33
C SER A 102 30.01 -38.01 -44.39
N LYS A 103 29.33 -38.79 -45.23
CA LYS A 103 29.96 -39.49 -46.36
C LYS A 103 30.47 -38.51 -47.40
N LEU A 104 29.69 -37.49 -47.75
CA LEU A 104 30.11 -36.44 -48.69
C LEU A 104 31.34 -35.69 -48.19
N LYS A 105 31.40 -35.36 -46.91
CA LYS A 105 32.58 -34.76 -46.27
C LYS A 105 33.84 -35.58 -46.52
N ALA A 106 33.78 -36.89 -46.28
CA ALA A 106 34.92 -37.78 -46.53
C ALA A 106 35.31 -37.85 -48.01
N LEU A 107 34.33 -37.88 -48.93
CA LEU A 107 34.58 -37.93 -50.37
C LEU A 107 35.18 -36.65 -50.94
N ILE A 108 34.73 -35.49 -50.47
CA ILE A 108 35.27 -34.18 -50.87
C ILE A 108 36.71 -34.02 -50.38
N ALA A 109 37.00 -34.46 -49.15
CA ALA A 109 38.35 -34.40 -48.57
C ALA A 109 39.34 -35.36 -49.24
N ALA A 110 38.87 -36.52 -49.72
CA ALA A 110 39.71 -37.51 -50.40
C ALA A 110 40.02 -37.16 -51.86
N ASN A 111 39.37 -36.14 -52.43
CA ASN A 111 39.53 -35.75 -53.82
C ASN A 111 40.70 -34.76 -54.00
N GLU A 112 41.58 -35.01 -54.97
CA GLU A 112 42.78 -34.20 -55.22
C GLU A 112 42.58 -33.12 -56.30
N ASN A 113 41.44 -33.13 -57.01
CA ASN A 113 41.18 -32.17 -58.08
C ASN A 113 40.91 -30.76 -57.54
N LYS A 114 41.96 -29.92 -57.55
CA LYS A 114 41.93 -28.52 -57.10
C LYS A 114 41.67 -27.60 -58.27
N ASP A 115 40.40 -27.29 -58.51
CA ASP A 115 40.01 -26.22 -59.41
C ASP A 115 40.04 -24.87 -58.68
N ALA A 116 40.77 -23.91 -59.24
CA ALA A 116 40.93 -22.57 -58.69
C ALA A 116 39.60 -21.79 -58.71
N LEU A 117 38.76 -21.98 -59.74
CA LEU A 117 37.47 -21.30 -59.84
C LEU A 117 36.50 -21.84 -58.78
N ALA A 118 36.36 -23.18 -58.68
CA ALA A 118 35.56 -23.80 -57.64
C ALA A 118 36.02 -23.42 -56.22
N THR A 119 37.33 -23.31 -55.99
CA THR A 119 37.88 -22.85 -54.71
C THR A 119 37.48 -21.41 -54.38
N ALA A 120 37.54 -20.50 -55.36
CA ALA A 120 37.14 -19.12 -55.17
C ALA A 120 35.63 -18.98 -54.89
N LEU A 121 34.79 -19.70 -55.64
CA LEU A 121 33.34 -19.75 -55.41
C LEU A 121 33.00 -20.32 -54.03
N TYR A 122 33.69 -21.38 -53.61
CA TYR A 122 33.53 -21.95 -52.28
C TYR A 122 33.83 -20.93 -51.19
N LEU A 123 34.97 -20.24 -51.26
CA LEU A 123 35.37 -19.24 -50.28
C LEU A 123 34.42 -18.04 -50.25
N GLN A 124 33.83 -17.69 -51.40
CA GLN A 124 32.77 -16.68 -51.45
C GLN A 124 31.54 -17.13 -50.65
N LYS A 125 31.08 -18.37 -50.84
CA LYS A 125 29.94 -18.92 -50.09
C LYS A 125 30.21 -19.08 -48.60
N GLU A 126 31.44 -19.39 -48.22
CA GLU A 126 31.85 -19.38 -46.82
C GLU A 126 31.73 -17.98 -46.19
N LYS A 127 32.08 -16.92 -46.91
CA LYS A 127 31.89 -15.53 -46.45
C LYS A 127 30.40 -15.16 -46.32
N GLU A 128 29.57 -15.53 -47.30
CA GLU A 128 28.12 -15.33 -47.25
C GLU A 128 27.50 -16.03 -46.02
N PHE A 129 27.96 -17.26 -45.72
CA PHE A 129 27.54 -17.98 -44.51
C PHE A 129 27.96 -17.28 -43.21
N MET A 130 29.15 -16.68 -43.14
CA MET A 130 29.57 -15.90 -41.97
C MET A 130 28.67 -14.67 -41.77
N LEU A 131 28.27 -13.99 -42.85
CA LEU A 131 27.31 -12.89 -42.79
C LEU A 131 25.93 -13.35 -42.29
N TYR A 132 25.44 -14.50 -42.77
CA TYR A 132 24.22 -15.13 -42.23
C TYR A 132 24.33 -15.36 -40.72
N LYS A 133 25.45 -15.91 -40.24
CA LYS A 133 25.69 -16.17 -38.81
C LYS A 133 25.70 -14.89 -37.98
N GLU A 134 26.26 -13.80 -38.51
CA GLU A 134 26.23 -12.49 -37.84
C GLU A 134 24.83 -11.88 -37.79
N ARG A 135 24.06 -11.97 -38.88
CA ARG A 135 22.66 -11.51 -38.93
C ARG A 135 21.82 -12.20 -37.86
N VAL A 136 21.85 -13.53 -37.83
CA VAL A 136 21.08 -14.33 -36.86
C VAL A 136 21.49 -14.01 -35.42
N LYS A 137 22.79 -13.84 -35.14
CA LYS A 137 23.26 -13.42 -33.81
C LYS A 137 22.76 -12.03 -33.43
N ARG A 138 22.82 -11.06 -34.34
CA ARG A 138 22.32 -9.70 -34.10
C ARG A 138 20.82 -9.71 -33.81
N GLU A 139 20.04 -10.45 -34.59
CA GLU A 139 18.61 -10.61 -34.36
C GLU A 139 18.31 -11.23 -32.99
N GLN A 140 19.03 -12.30 -32.61
CA GLN A 140 18.89 -12.92 -31.28
C GLN A 140 19.23 -11.95 -30.15
N VAL A 141 20.29 -11.15 -30.29
CA VAL A 141 20.69 -10.14 -29.28
C VAL A 141 19.63 -9.05 -29.15
N VAL A 142 19.09 -8.55 -30.28
CA VAL A 142 18.02 -7.53 -30.28
C VAL A 142 16.76 -8.08 -29.61
N PHE A 143 16.37 -9.31 -29.95
CA PHE A 143 15.19 -9.95 -29.36
C PHE A 143 15.34 -10.19 -27.85
N ALA A 144 16.51 -10.65 -27.40
CA ALA A 144 16.81 -10.80 -25.98
C ALA A 144 16.75 -9.44 -25.24
N GLY A 145 17.29 -8.37 -25.84
CA GLY A 145 17.21 -7.03 -25.29
C GLY A 145 15.76 -6.51 -25.13
N LEU A 146 14.90 -6.77 -26.12
CA LEU A 146 13.48 -6.40 -26.06
C LEU A 146 12.75 -7.13 -24.93
N ILE A 147 13.03 -8.43 -24.73
CA ILE A 147 12.45 -9.19 -23.62
C ILE A 147 12.86 -8.60 -22.26
N VAL A 148 14.14 -8.28 -22.09
CA VAL A 148 14.66 -7.66 -20.85
C VAL A 148 13.99 -6.31 -20.58
N LEU A 149 13.83 -5.48 -21.62
CA LEU A 149 13.18 -4.17 -21.51
C LEU A 149 11.70 -4.30 -21.09
N LEU A 150 10.96 -5.23 -21.70
CA LEU A 150 9.56 -5.50 -21.33
C LEU A 150 9.44 -5.98 -19.88
N PHE A 151 10.36 -6.83 -19.42
CA PHE A 151 10.39 -7.29 -18.04
C PHE A 151 10.65 -6.13 -17.08
N ALA A 152 11.63 -5.26 -17.37
CA ALA A 152 11.92 -4.08 -16.56
C ALA A 152 10.71 -3.13 -16.47
N ALA A 153 10.04 -2.86 -17.59
CA ALA A 153 8.82 -2.04 -17.61
C ALA A 153 7.70 -2.66 -16.76
N GLY A 154 7.52 -3.98 -16.82
CA GLY A 154 6.57 -4.71 -15.99
C GLY A 154 6.86 -4.56 -14.49
N VAL A 155 8.13 -4.68 -14.09
CA VAL A 155 8.57 -4.49 -12.70
C VAL A 155 8.31 -3.07 -12.22
N ILE A 156 8.60 -2.05 -13.04
CA ILE A 156 8.34 -0.64 -12.71
C ILE A 156 6.85 -0.40 -12.47
N VAL A 157 5.99 -0.88 -13.38
CA VAL A 157 4.53 -0.75 -13.23
C VAL A 157 4.04 -1.46 -11.98
N TRP A 158 4.53 -2.68 -11.70
CA TRP A 158 4.17 -3.42 -10.49
C TRP A 158 4.61 -2.68 -9.22
N MET A 159 5.81 -2.11 -9.20
CA MET A 159 6.31 -1.35 -8.06
C MET A 159 5.47 -0.09 -7.80
N HIS A 160 5.12 0.65 -8.85
CA HIS A 160 4.23 1.80 -8.74
C HIS A 160 2.85 1.42 -8.19
N GLN A 161 2.26 0.32 -8.68
CA GLN A 161 0.98 -0.17 -8.17
C GLN A 161 1.08 -0.57 -6.71
N ARG A 162 2.16 -1.26 -6.33
CA ARG A 162 2.40 -1.68 -4.94
C ARG A 162 2.59 -0.48 -4.02
N LEU A 163 3.31 0.56 -4.45
CA LEU A 163 3.48 1.79 -3.68
C LEU A 163 2.15 2.52 -3.46
N LYS A 164 1.32 2.64 -4.51
CA LYS A 164 -0.01 3.26 -4.41
C LYS A 164 -0.95 2.51 -3.46
N LEU A 165 -0.88 1.17 -3.44
CA LEU A 165 -1.68 0.38 -2.51
C LEU A 165 -1.21 0.58 -1.06
N LYS A 166 0.11 0.63 -0.84
CA LYS A 166 0.68 0.90 0.49
C LYS A 166 0.35 2.31 0.99
N SER A 167 0.32 3.32 0.12
CA SER A 167 -0.02 4.69 0.55
C SER A 167 -1.46 4.79 1.06
N LEU A 168 -2.41 4.10 0.41
CA LEU A 168 -3.80 4.06 0.86
C LEU A 168 -3.97 3.41 2.24
N GLN A 169 -3.25 2.32 2.51
CA GLN A 169 -3.26 1.68 3.84
C GLN A 169 -2.62 2.57 4.91
N ASN A 170 -1.61 3.35 4.55
CA ASN A 170 -0.96 4.24 5.49
C ASN A 170 -1.85 5.43 5.85
N GLU A 171 -2.60 5.96 4.88
CA GLU A 171 -3.59 7.03 5.12
C GLU A 171 -4.67 6.60 6.12
N THR A 172 -5.18 5.36 6.03
CA THR A 172 -6.17 4.85 6.99
C THR A 172 -5.57 4.69 8.39
N LEU A 173 -4.35 4.15 8.50
CA LEU A 173 -3.67 4.02 9.80
C LEU A 173 -3.36 5.37 10.44
N VAL A 174 -2.94 6.37 9.63
CA VAL A 174 -2.71 7.74 10.11
C VAL A 174 -4.04 8.38 10.54
N ALA A 175 -5.13 8.14 9.83
CA ALA A 175 -6.45 8.62 10.23
C ALA A 175 -6.89 8.02 11.58
N GLU A 176 -6.74 6.71 11.77
CA GLU A 176 -7.04 6.03 13.04
C GLU A 176 -6.16 6.55 14.19
N ALA A 177 -4.86 6.68 13.96
CA ALA A 177 -3.92 7.22 14.96
C ALA A 177 -4.26 8.68 15.33
N SER A 178 -4.64 9.50 14.35
CA SER A 178 -5.05 10.89 14.59
C SER A 178 -6.35 10.98 15.39
N GLY A 179 -7.31 10.08 15.12
CA GLY A 179 -8.54 9.97 15.89
C GLY A 179 -8.29 9.60 17.35
N LEU A 180 -7.41 8.63 17.58
CA LEU A 180 -7.01 8.24 18.94
C LEU A 180 -6.27 9.36 19.66
N LYS A 181 -5.35 10.06 18.99
CA LYS A 181 -4.64 11.21 19.56
C LYS A 181 -5.62 12.31 20.00
N ASN A 182 -6.57 12.67 19.16
CA ASN A 182 -7.58 13.68 19.50
C ASN A 182 -8.41 13.28 20.73
N MET A 183 -8.69 11.99 20.88
CA MET A 183 -9.41 11.46 22.04
C MET A 183 -8.57 11.56 23.32
N VAL A 184 -7.28 11.19 23.25
CA VAL A 184 -6.35 11.33 24.38
C VAL A 184 -6.19 12.80 24.78
N ASP A 185 -6.07 13.71 23.80
CA ASP A 185 -5.96 15.15 24.06
C ASP A 185 -7.24 15.70 24.72
N ALA A 186 -8.43 15.19 24.35
CA ALA A 186 -9.68 15.55 25.00
C ALA A 186 -9.74 15.07 26.47
N TYR A 187 -9.38 13.80 26.73
CA TYR A 187 -9.29 13.28 28.09
C TYR A 187 -8.25 14.03 28.94
N GLY A 188 -7.12 14.42 28.35
CA GLY A 188 -6.10 15.22 29.02
C GLY A 188 -6.61 16.59 29.45
N LYS A 189 -7.39 17.27 28.61
CA LYS A 189 -8.02 18.55 28.96
C LYS A 189 -9.06 18.41 30.07
N ASP A 190 -9.90 17.37 30.00
CA ASP A 190 -10.91 17.12 31.03
C ASP A 190 -10.27 16.82 32.39
N MET A 191 -9.20 16.00 32.40
CA MET A 191 -8.44 15.72 33.61
C MET A 191 -7.79 16.99 34.18
N GLY A 192 -7.18 17.82 33.33
CA GLY A 192 -6.58 19.09 33.76
C GLY A 192 -7.60 20.05 34.38
N ARG A 193 -8.79 20.17 33.78
CA ARG A 193 -9.88 20.98 34.35
C ARG A 193 -10.33 20.44 35.72
N LEU A 194 -10.47 19.12 35.86
CA LEU A 194 -10.82 18.50 37.13
C LEU A 194 -9.74 18.73 38.20
N GLU A 195 -8.47 18.61 37.83
CA GLU A 195 -7.33 18.85 38.72
C GLU A 195 -7.30 20.31 39.21
N GLU A 196 -7.52 21.29 38.34
CA GLU A 196 -7.62 22.71 38.69
C GLU A 196 -8.78 22.97 39.67
N THR A 197 -9.96 22.40 39.42
CA THR A 197 -11.10 22.52 40.34
C THR A 197 -10.81 21.88 41.71
N LEU A 198 -10.09 20.75 41.75
CA LEU A 198 -9.72 20.08 42.99
C LEU A 198 -8.76 20.93 43.83
N TYR A 199 -7.72 21.49 43.20
CA TYR A 199 -6.77 22.35 43.90
C TYR A 199 -7.45 23.60 44.44
N GLY A 200 -8.30 24.26 43.67
CA GLY A 200 -9.05 25.43 44.14
C GLY A 200 -9.97 25.12 45.32
N LEU A 201 -10.65 23.97 45.32
CA LEU A 201 -11.49 23.55 46.45
C LEU A 201 -10.68 23.23 47.72
N LEU A 202 -9.52 22.59 47.56
CA LEU A 202 -8.63 22.29 48.68
C LEU A 202 -8.03 23.56 49.28
N GLU A 203 -7.58 24.49 48.44
CA GLU A 203 -7.03 25.77 48.85
C GLU A 203 -8.06 26.58 49.67
N ASN A 204 -9.29 26.71 49.15
CA ASN A 204 -10.38 27.39 49.85
C ASN A 204 -10.69 26.73 51.20
N ARG A 205 -10.69 25.39 51.25
CA ARG A 205 -10.96 24.66 52.50
C ARG A 205 -9.85 24.87 53.53
N PHE A 206 -8.59 24.83 53.13
CA PHE A 206 -7.47 25.04 54.04
C PHE A 206 -7.39 26.49 54.51
N ALA A 207 -7.69 27.47 53.64
CA ALA A 207 -7.78 28.88 54.02
C ALA A 207 -8.87 29.13 55.09
N LEU A 208 -10.04 28.49 54.96
CA LEU A 208 -11.10 28.57 55.98
C LEU A 208 -10.64 27.97 57.32
N ILE A 209 -10.00 26.80 57.30
CA ILE A 209 -9.47 26.16 58.51
C ILE A 209 -8.44 27.08 59.17
N ASP A 210 -7.52 27.64 58.39
CA ASP A 210 -6.49 28.56 58.87
C ASP A 210 -7.11 29.81 59.52
N SER A 211 -8.09 30.43 58.85
CA SER A 211 -8.80 31.60 59.38
C SER A 211 -9.55 31.30 60.69
N LEU A 212 -10.19 30.14 60.81
CA LEU A 212 -10.85 29.71 62.04
C LEU A 212 -9.83 29.43 63.17
N CYS A 213 -8.71 28.79 62.84
CA CYS A 213 -7.61 28.54 63.78
C CYS A 213 -6.99 29.85 64.29
N GLN A 214 -6.77 30.82 63.39
CA GLN A 214 -6.27 32.13 63.76
C GLN A 214 -7.25 32.88 64.68
N THR A 215 -8.53 32.90 64.32
CA THR A 215 -9.60 33.50 65.14
C THR A 215 -9.68 32.84 66.53
N TYR A 216 -9.52 31.51 66.59
CA TYR A 216 -9.48 30.76 67.85
C TYR A 216 -8.26 31.15 68.69
N TYR A 217 -7.06 31.14 68.08
CA TYR A 217 -5.80 31.43 68.76
C TYR A 217 -5.78 32.87 69.34
N GLU A 218 -6.26 33.85 68.57
CA GLU A 218 -6.34 35.25 69.00
C GLU A 218 -7.32 35.48 70.16
N ALA A 219 -8.41 34.70 70.23
CA ALA A 219 -9.44 34.85 71.24
C ALA A 219 -9.27 33.91 72.44
N GLN A 220 -8.29 33.00 72.40
CA GLN A 220 -8.08 31.92 73.35
C GLN A 220 -7.87 32.44 74.79
N GLY A 221 -8.63 31.91 75.75
CA GLY A 221 -8.52 32.28 77.16
C GLY A 221 -9.24 33.59 77.54
N THR A 222 -10.01 34.17 76.61
CA THR A 222 -10.84 35.36 76.86
C THR A 222 -12.32 34.99 77.05
N ARG A 223 -13.10 35.84 77.73
CA ARG A 223 -14.57 35.67 77.82
C ARG A 223 -15.29 35.81 76.46
N ILE A 224 -14.58 36.27 75.42
CA ILE A 224 -15.13 36.60 74.10
C ILE A 224 -14.84 35.46 73.09
N GLU A 225 -14.00 34.48 73.42
CA GLU A 225 -13.62 33.33 72.58
C GLU A 225 -14.81 32.69 71.84
N ARG A 226 -15.82 32.21 72.57
CA ARG A 226 -17.02 31.62 71.96
C ARG A 226 -17.75 32.59 71.03
N LYS A 227 -17.82 33.86 71.39
CA LYS A 227 -18.53 34.88 70.60
C LYS A 227 -17.80 35.14 69.29
N ALA A 228 -16.46 35.25 69.33
CA ALA A 228 -15.63 35.48 68.16
C ALA A 228 -15.72 34.32 67.15
N ILE A 229 -15.63 33.08 67.64
CA ILE A 229 -15.75 31.88 66.78
C ILE A 229 -17.16 31.79 66.17
N VAL A 230 -18.21 32.00 66.97
CA VAL A 230 -19.60 31.92 66.49
C VAL A 230 -19.89 32.98 65.44
N GLU A 231 -19.43 34.22 65.64
CA GLU A 231 -19.61 35.29 64.66
C GLU A 231 -18.81 35.03 63.38
N LYS A 232 -17.59 34.51 63.47
CA LYS A 232 -16.81 34.13 62.29
C LYS A 232 -17.48 32.98 61.51
N VAL A 233 -17.98 31.96 62.19
CA VAL A 233 -18.74 30.87 61.53
C VAL A 233 -19.99 31.41 60.84
N LYS A 234 -20.73 32.33 61.48
CA LYS A 234 -21.90 32.97 60.85
C LYS A 234 -21.52 33.79 59.63
N SER A 235 -20.44 34.58 59.70
CA SER A 235 -19.99 35.39 58.57
C SER A 235 -19.59 34.53 57.37
N GLU A 236 -18.93 33.40 57.60
CA GLU A 236 -18.58 32.46 56.51
C GLU A 236 -19.84 31.79 55.91
N ILE A 237 -20.84 31.44 56.74
CA ILE A 237 -22.13 30.94 56.24
C ILE A 237 -22.85 31.99 55.39
N GLU A 238 -22.80 33.27 55.78
CA GLU A 238 -23.37 34.37 55.00
C GLU A 238 -22.60 34.66 53.70
N ALA A 239 -21.27 34.55 53.72
CA ALA A 239 -20.44 34.68 52.52
C ALA A 239 -20.80 33.60 51.48
N VAL A 240 -20.91 32.34 51.92
CA VAL A 240 -21.34 31.22 51.05
C VAL A 240 -22.74 31.45 50.49
N ARG A 241 -23.64 32.08 51.26
CA ARG A 241 -25.01 32.36 50.85
C ARG A 241 -25.10 33.40 49.74
N ASN A 242 -24.24 34.42 49.75
CA ASN A 242 -24.35 35.57 48.84
C ASN A 242 -23.42 35.47 47.64
N ASP A 243 -22.19 34.97 47.81
CA ASP A 243 -21.12 35.16 46.82
C ASP A 243 -20.72 33.85 46.11
N SER A 244 -20.97 32.67 46.71
CA SER A 244 -20.45 31.39 46.19
C SER A 244 -21.41 30.59 45.31
N PHE A 245 -22.63 31.09 45.03
CA PHE A 245 -23.63 30.30 44.30
C PHE A 245 -23.19 29.90 42.89
N HIS A 246 -22.57 30.84 42.15
CA HIS A 246 -22.07 30.59 40.81
C HIS A 246 -20.94 29.56 40.81
N ASP A 247 -20.02 29.66 41.77
CA ASP A 247 -18.89 28.73 41.89
C ASP A 247 -19.38 27.31 42.23
N MET A 248 -20.42 27.18 43.05
CA MET A 248 -21.06 25.90 43.35
C MET A 248 -21.75 25.29 42.12
N GLU A 249 -22.45 26.10 41.33
CA GLU A 249 -23.07 25.67 40.07
C GLU A 249 -22.00 25.20 39.07
N GLN A 250 -20.92 25.97 38.93
CA GLN A 250 -19.81 25.67 38.04
C GLN A 250 -19.07 24.39 38.46
N ALA A 251 -18.71 24.26 39.74
CA ALA A 251 -18.03 23.07 40.28
C ALA A 251 -18.88 21.79 40.11
N VAL A 252 -20.19 21.86 40.32
CA VAL A 252 -21.08 20.72 40.09
C VAL A 252 -21.12 20.34 38.61
N ASN A 253 -21.15 21.32 37.71
CA ASN A 253 -21.16 21.05 36.28
C ASN A 253 -19.82 20.47 35.80
N ASP A 254 -18.70 20.98 36.29
CA ASP A 254 -17.37 20.49 35.96
C ASP A 254 -17.18 19.04 36.45
N CYS A 255 -17.64 18.72 37.66
CA CYS A 255 -17.44 17.40 38.28
C CYS A 255 -18.50 16.35 37.95
N ARG A 256 -19.74 16.76 37.61
CA ARG A 256 -20.88 15.85 37.39
C ARG A 256 -21.41 15.89 35.96
N GLY A 257 -20.54 16.19 35.00
CA GLY A 257 -20.84 16.10 33.57
C GLY A 257 -21.94 17.07 33.12
N ASN A 258 -21.91 18.31 33.59
CA ASN A 258 -22.88 19.36 33.28
C ASN A 258 -24.33 19.03 33.68
N ILE A 259 -24.51 18.32 34.80
CA ILE A 259 -25.84 17.89 35.27
C ILE A 259 -26.83 19.04 35.45
N LEU A 260 -26.40 20.23 35.89
CA LEU A 260 -27.29 21.39 36.08
C LEU A 260 -27.65 22.06 34.75
N VAL A 261 -26.75 22.06 33.78
CA VAL A 261 -27.06 22.48 32.40
C VAL A 261 -28.13 21.56 31.80
N ARG A 262 -28.03 20.24 32.02
CA ARG A 262 -29.07 19.29 31.58
C ARG A 262 -30.40 19.53 32.28
N VAL A 263 -30.39 19.84 33.58
CA VAL A 263 -31.61 20.22 34.33
C VAL A 263 -32.30 21.42 33.70
N ARG A 264 -31.57 22.50 33.36
CA ARG A 264 -32.16 23.66 32.67
C ARG A 264 -32.70 23.33 31.28
N LYS A 265 -32.06 22.41 30.56
CA LYS A 265 -32.51 21.98 29.22
C LYS A 265 -33.83 21.20 29.29
N ILE A 266 -33.99 20.34 30.29
CA ILE A 266 -35.18 19.50 30.46
C ILE A 266 -36.33 20.28 31.09
N TYR A 267 -36.03 21.20 32.01
CA TYR A 267 -37.04 22.06 32.65
C TYR A 267 -36.68 23.55 32.51
N PRO A 268 -36.91 24.15 31.32
CA PRO A 268 -36.50 25.53 31.04
C PRO A 268 -37.21 26.58 31.91
N ASP A 269 -38.48 26.33 32.24
CA ASP A 269 -39.33 27.23 33.06
C ASP A 269 -39.13 27.02 34.57
N ILE A 270 -38.02 26.42 34.99
CA ILE A 270 -37.71 26.23 36.40
C ILE A 270 -37.62 27.58 37.12
N LYS A 271 -38.36 27.70 38.22
CA LYS A 271 -38.32 28.92 39.04
C LYS A 271 -36.91 29.12 39.61
N PRO A 272 -36.38 30.35 39.69
CA PRO A 272 -35.02 30.61 40.21
C PRO A 272 -34.79 30.00 41.60
N ALA A 273 -35.78 30.10 42.49
CA ALA A 273 -35.68 29.53 43.84
C ALA A 273 -35.63 27.98 43.84
N ASP A 274 -36.31 27.32 42.89
CA ASP A 274 -36.28 25.86 42.75
C ASP A 274 -34.99 25.41 42.04
N TYR A 275 -34.45 26.23 41.13
CA TYR A 275 -33.13 26.00 40.54
C TYR A 275 -32.02 26.10 41.59
N GLN A 276 -32.05 27.15 42.43
CA GLN A 276 -31.11 27.31 43.54
C GLN A 276 -31.12 26.10 44.48
N LEU A 277 -32.31 25.58 44.79
CA LEU A 277 -32.46 24.33 45.55
C LEU A 277 -31.82 23.13 44.83
N ALA A 278 -31.98 23.01 43.50
CA ALA A 278 -31.36 21.94 42.71
C ALA A 278 -29.82 22.00 42.77
N VAL A 279 -29.23 23.18 42.67
CA VAL A 279 -27.77 23.38 42.79
C VAL A 279 -27.28 22.88 44.15
N TYR A 280 -27.89 23.32 45.25
CA TYR A 280 -27.49 22.89 46.60
C TYR A 280 -27.65 21.39 46.84
N MET A 281 -28.70 20.77 46.29
CA MET A 281 -28.88 19.31 46.31
C MET A 281 -27.80 18.60 45.49
N ALA A 282 -27.44 19.13 44.32
CA ALA A 282 -26.40 18.58 43.47
C ALA A 282 -24.99 18.68 44.07
N CYS A 283 -24.75 19.68 44.92
CA CYS A 283 -23.56 19.79 45.78
C CYS A 283 -23.54 18.78 46.94
N GLY A 284 -24.61 18.01 47.17
CA GLY A 284 -24.71 17.04 48.26
C GLY A 284 -24.96 17.65 49.64
N LEU A 285 -25.42 18.90 49.70
CA LEU A 285 -25.68 19.57 50.97
C LEU A 285 -26.86 18.93 51.72
N SER A 286 -26.73 18.83 53.04
CA SER A 286 -27.80 18.32 53.90
C SER A 286 -29.02 19.25 53.90
N THR A 287 -30.21 18.71 54.17
CA THR A 287 -31.44 19.52 54.26
C THR A 287 -31.37 20.61 55.33
N ARG A 288 -30.60 20.38 56.40
CA ARG A 288 -30.33 21.39 57.44
C ARG A 288 -29.43 22.51 56.92
N THR A 289 -28.37 22.17 56.19
CA THR A 289 -27.48 23.16 55.57
C THR A 289 -28.23 24.01 54.55
N VAL A 290 -29.06 23.38 53.72
CA VAL A 290 -29.88 24.11 52.74
C VAL A 290 -30.94 24.98 53.41
N SER A 291 -31.53 24.54 54.52
CA SER A 291 -32.42 25.36 55.35
C SER A 291 -31.74 26.62 55.86
N LEU A 292 -30.49 26.52 56.32
CA LEU A 292 -29.70 27.68 56.75
C LEU A 292 -29.38 28.63 55.59
N LEU A 293 -28.96 28.10 54.43
CA LEU A 293 -28.60 28.91 53.26
C LEU A 293 -29.81 29.63 52.64
N LEU A 294 -30.99 28.98 52.63
CA LEU A 294 -32.23 29.57 52.10
C LEU A 294 -32.96 30.45 53.13
N GLY A 295 -32.60 30.40 54.41
CA GLY A 295 -33.34 31.09 55.48
C GLY A 295 -34.76 30.53 55.70
N GLU A 296 -35.01 29.29 55.27
CA GLU A 296 -36.30 28.60 55.38
C GLU A 296 -36.25 27.52 56.46
N SER A 297 -37.40 27.11 56.99
CA SER A 297 -37.43 25.97 57.92
C SER A 297 -37.14 24.65 57.22
N VAL A 298 -36.57 23.69 57.96
CA VAL A 298 -36.22 22.35 57.43
C VAL A 298 -37.44 21.65 56.81
N ASP A 299 -38.63 21.81 57.40
CA ASP A 299 -39.88 21.24 56.87
C ASP A 299 -40.27 21.82 55.50
N VAL A 300 -40.08 23.12 55.30
CA VAL A 300 -40.33 23.79 54.02
C VAL A 300 -39.36 23.25 52.97
N VAL A 301 -38.06 23.12 53.29
CA VAL A 301 -37.06 22.57 52.37
C VAL A 301 -37.39 21.13 51.98
N TYR A 302 -37.81 20.28 52.91
CA TYR A 302 -38.25 18.91 52.60
C TYR A 302 -39.41 18.87 51.61
N LYS A 303 -40.44 19.72 51.82
CA LYS A 303 -41.60 19.81 50.92
C LYS A 303 -41.19 20.31 49.54
N ARG A 304 -40.33 21.33 49.47
CA ARG A 304 -39.82 21.88 48.20
C ARG A 304 -38.97 20.85 47.45
N LYS A 305 -38.08 20.14 48.14
CA LYS A 305 -37.25 19.05 47.61
C LYS A 305 -38.12 17.96 46.96
N SER A 306 -39.12 17.47 47.68
CA SER A 306 -40.02 16.43 47.21
C SER A 306 -40.82 16.86 45.96
N ARG A 307 -41.34 18.10 45.96
CA ARG A 307 -42.05 18.69 44.81
C ARG A 307 -41.14 18.81 43.59
N LEU A 308 -39.91 19.30 43.79
CA LEU A 308 -38.95 19.47 42.71
C LEU A 308 -38.53 18.12 42.11
N LYS A 309 -38.23 17.12 42.93
CA LYS A 309 -37.97 15.74 42.48
C LYS A 309 -39.12 15.17 41.65
N SER A 310 -40.36 15.38 42.10
CA SER A 310 -41.56 14.88 41.40
C SER A 310 -41.75 15.57 40.04
N ARG A 311 -41.54 16.89 39.98
CA ARG A 311 -41.61 17.66 38.73
C ARG A 311 -40.52 17.22 37.75
N LEU A 312 -39.28 17.10 38.21
CA LEU A 312 -38.18 16.66 37.36
C LEU A 312 -38.41 15.24 36.84
N LYS A 313 -38.92 14.32 37.66
CA LYS A 313 -39.31 12.97 37.23
C LYS A 313 -40.41 12.98 36.16
N ALA A 314 -41.38 13.89 36.26
CA ALA A 314 -42.45 14.01 35.29
C ALA A 314 -41.96 14.54 33.93
N VAL A 315 -40.92 15.40 33.94
CA VAL A 315 -40.41 16.06 32.73
C VAL A 315 -39.25 15.29 32.08
N SER A 316 -38.41 14.58 32.86
CA SER A 316 -37.24 13.86 32.35
C SER A 316 -37.55 12.56 31.60
N GLY A 317 -38.75 12.00 31.76
CA GLY A 317 -39.01 10.60 31.39
C GLY A 317 -38.05 9.65 32.11
N THR A 318 -38.14 8.34 31.83
CA THR A 318 -37.37 7.29 32.52
C THR A 318 -35.84 7.32 32.26
N SER A 319 -35.31 8.34 31.57
CA SER A 319 -33.99 8.28 30.92
C SER A 319 -32.86 9.05 31.63
N ASP A 320 -33.13 9.82 32.71
CA ASP A 320 -32.09 10.60 33.43
C ASP A 320 -32.02 10.24 34.92
N ALA A 321 -31.64 8.99 35.21
CA ALA A 321 -31.44 8.51 36.59
C ALA A 321 -30.44 9.38 37.38
N ASP A 322 -29.43 9.92 36.70
CA ASP A 322 -28.40 10.77 37.29
C ASP A 322 -28.98 12.09 37.83
N ILE A 323 -29.93 12.70 37.14
CA ILE A 323 -30.59 13.94 37.59
C ILE A 323 -31.42 13.67 38.84
N LEU A 324 -32.08 12.52 38.93
CA LEU A 324 -32.84 12.14 40.12
C LEU A 324 -31.93 11.76 41.30
N SER A 325 -30.67 11.37 41.04
CA SER A 325 -29.68 11.02 42.07
C SER A 325 -29.25 12.20 42.95
N ILE A 326 -29.52 13.44 42.53
CA ILE A 326 -29.21 14.64 43.36
C ILE A 326 -30.19 14.79 44.54
N PHE A 327 -31.33 14.08 44.54
CA PHE A 327 -32.40 14.19 45.55
C PHE A 327 -32.55 12.96 46.44
#